data_AF-A0A3Q8ZG87-F1
#
_entry.id   AF-A0A3Q8ZG87-F1
#
_cell.length_a   1.000
_cell.length_b   1.000
_cell.length_c   1.000
_cell.angle_alpha   90.00
_cell.angle_beta   90.00
_cell.angle_gamma   90.00
#
_symmetry.space_group_name_H-M   'P 1'
#
loop_
_entity.id
_entity.type
_entity.pdbx_description
1 polymer ?
#
loop_
_entity_poly.entity_id
_entity_poly.type
_entity_poly.pdbx_seq_one_letter_code
_entity_poly.pdbx_strand_id
1 'polypeptide(L)'
;MHTRAVRRWGDNDRHFGPFTYARDKHYRPMAMVLSSAEEEYPGCNLRVSAFGRTLIIELPTIIKPYHEKVEAKSWDAATIERLGRDWYWNIDRRQYGFTYSEGHLNIYLGRQTNDSSTTQDWGMFLPWTQWRHVRHSFYGLQGEHLFDEPQGGMAKLGGDEWRARWDAQQAREASVPTAQFAFKDFDGEDLTATTKIEEREWKFGTGRFKWLSLFRKPKIRRSLDLDFSGETGERKGSWKGGTMGHSIDMLPGELHESAFRRYCAANKMTFVGVAT
;
A
#
# COMPACT_ATOMS: atom_id res chain seq x y z
N MET A 1 -0.36 -24.01 -35.33
CA MET A 1 -0.96 -22.74 -34.89
C MET A 1 -0.47 -22.47 -33.48
N HIS A 2 0.45 -21.51 -33.27
CA HIS A 2 0.70 -20.99 -31.92
C HIS A 2 -0.53 -20.20 -31.50
N THR A 3 -1.22 -20.64 -30.46
CA THR A 3 -2.29 -19.88 -29.83
C THR A 3 -1.66 -18.58 -29.33
N ARG A 4 -1.96 -17.45 -29.97
CA ARG A 4 -1.46 -16.14 -29.54
C ARG A 4 -1.95 -15.94 -28.10
N ALA A 5 -1.03 -15.69 -27.17
CA ALA A 5 -1.39 -15.35 -25.79
C ALA A 5 -2.37 -14.18 -25.82
N VAL A 6 -3.55 -14.37 -25.24
CA VAL A 6 -4.60 -13.34 -25.21
C VAL A 6 -4.38 -12.51 -23.95
N ARG A 7 -4.31 -11.18 -24.08
CA ARG A 7 -4.09 -10.31 -22.93
C ARG A 7 -5.19 -10.50 -21.91
N ARG A 8 -4.77 -10.63 -20.65
CA ARG A 8 -5.62 -10.80 -19.48
C ARG A 8 -5.72 -9.50 -18.69
N TRP A 9 -6.88 -9.29 -18.06
CA TRP A 9 -7.11 -8.25 -17.07
C TRP A 9 -7.33 -8.84 -15.68
N GLY A 10 -8.04 -9.97 -15.59
CA GLY A 10 -8.29 -10.64 -14.32
C GLY A 10 -8.83 -12.06 -14.48
N ASP A 11 -9.62 -12.48 -13.48
CA ASP A 11 -10.13 -13.85 -13.41
C ASP A 11 -11.45 -14.04 -14.17
N ASN A 12 -12.18 -12.95 -14.44
CA ASN A 12 -13.51 -12.97 -15.10
C ASN A 12 -13.46 -12.38 -16.51
N ASP A 13 -12.40 -12.71 -17.26
CA ASP A 13 -12.18 -12.21 -18.62
C ASP A 13 -13.07 -12.95 -19.62
N ARG A 14 -13.62 -12.19 -20.57
CA ARG A 14 -14.36 -12.69 -21.73
C ARG A 14 -13.63 -12.25 -22.99
N HIS A 15 -13.19 -13.23 -23.76
CA HIS A 15 -12.45 -12.98 -25.00
C HIS A 15 -13.36 -13.16 -26.21
N PHE A 16 -13.34 -12.20 -27.13
CA PHE A 16 -14.05 -12.27 -28.40
C PHE A 16 -13.23 -11.58 -29.48
N GLY A 17 -12.59 -12.36 -30.35
CA GLY A 17 -11.68 -11.83 -31.36
C GLY A 17 -10.52 -11.03 -30.74
N PRO A 18 -10.23 -9.79 -31.19
CA PRO A 18 -9.16 -8.95 -30.65
C PRO A 18 -9.55 -8.24 -29.34
N PHE A 19 -10.69 -8.58 -28.74
CA PHE A 19 -11.23 -7.90 -27.57
C PHE A 19 -11.15 -8.79 -26.33
N THR A 20 -10.65 -8.21 -25.24
CA THR A 20 -10.80 -8.76 -23.88
C THR A 20 -11.70 -7.82 -23.09
N TYR A 21 -12.82 -8.34 -22.61
CA TYR A 21 -13.73 -7.61 -21.72
C TYR A 21 -13.71 -8.24 -20.33
N ALA A 22 -13.61 -7.39 -19.31
CA ALA A 22 -13.66 -7.81 -17.93
C ALA A 22 -14.60 -6.90 -17.12
N ARG A 23 -15.21 -7.48 -16.09
CA ARG A 23 -16.05 -6.75 -15.13
C ARG A 23 -15.57 -7.06 -13.72
N ASP A 24 -15.26 -6.01 -12.98
CA ASP A 24 -14.87 -6.05 -11.58
C ASP A 24 -15.88 -5.28 -10.72
N LYS A 25 -16.24 -5.85 -9.57
CA LYS A 25 -17.18 -5.24 -8.63
C LYS A 25 -16.48 -4.32 -7.63
N HIS A 26 -15.22 -4.60 -7.31
CA HIS A 26 -14.43 -3.96 -6.26
C HIS A 26 -13.49 -2.91 -6.85
N TYR A 27 -12.75 -3.25 -7.91
CA TYR A 27 -11.81 -2.34 -8.54
C TYR A 27 -12.46 -1.58 -9.71
N ARG A 28 -12.60 -0.26 -9.57
CA ARG A 28 -13.33 0.59 -10.54
C ARG A 28 -12.49 1.76 -11.06
N PRO A 29 -11.36 1.49 -11.72
CA PRO A 29 -10.53 2.56 -12.25
C PRO A 29 -11.22 3.24 -13.43
N MET A 30 -10.83 4.48 -13.69
CA MET A 30 -11.01 5.13 -14.98
C MET A 30 -9.67 5.08 -15.71
N ALA A 31 -9.64 4.58 -16.94
CA ALA A 31 -8.40 4.50 -17.69
C ALA A 31 -8.63 4.62 -19.19
N MET A 32 -7.67 5.22 -19.87
CA MET A 32 -7.49 5.12 -21.31
C MET A 32 -6.00 5.06 -21.55
N VAL A 33 -5.47 3.88 -21.91
CA VAL A 33 -4.02 3.67 -22.05
C VAL A 33 -3.73 2.89 -23.31
N LEU A 34 -2.95 3.49 -24.20
CA LEU A 34 -2.31 2.82 -25.33
C LEU A 34 -0.96 2.27 -24.85
N SER A 35 -0.75 0.97 -24.98
CA SER A 35 0.51 0.31 -24.63
C SER A 35 1.16 -0.30 -25.87
N SER A 36 2.48 -0.23 -25.96
CA SER A 36 3.26 -0.95 -26.98
C SER A 36 3.25 -2.46 -26.73
N ALA A 37 3.86 -3.20 -27.65
CA ALA A 37 4.22 -4.60 -27.41
C ALA A 37 5.12 -4.74 -26.18
N GLU A 38 5.05 -5.91 -25.55
CA GLU A 38 5.97 -6.38 -24.51
C GLU A 38 6.37 -7.83 -24.82
N GLU A 39 7.32 -8.40 -24.09
CA GLU A 39 7.89 -9.72 -24.38
C GLU A 39 6.82 -10.83 -24.46
N GLU A 40 5.85 -10.82 -23.55
CA GLU A 40 4.78 -11.82 -23.47
C GLU A 40 3.67 -11.60 -24.52
N TYR A 41 3.38 -10.34 -24.86
CA TYR A 41 2.24 -9.98 -25.72
C TYR A 41 2.71 -9.16 -26.94
N PRO A 42 2.84 -9.81 -28.11
CA PRO A 42 3.22 -9.12 -29.33
C PRO A 42 2.07 -8.21 -29.81
N GLY A 43 2.41 -6.98 -30.19
CA GLY A 43 1.46 -5.96 -30.67
C GLY A 43 1.02 -4.96 -29.60
N CYS A 44 0.43 -3.85 -30.04
CA CYS A 44 -0.06 -2.82 -29.13
C CYS A 44 -1.42 -3.20 -28.55
N ASN A 45 -1.83 -2.53 -27.48
CA ASN A 45 -3.22 -2.59 -27.02
C ASN A 45 -3.73 -1.23 -26.58
N LEU A 46 -5.04 -1.03 -26.71
CA LEU A 46 -5.75 0.07 -26.07
C LEU A 46 -6.62 -0.49 -24.95
N ARG A 47 -6.32 -0.09 -23.71
CA ARG A 47 -7.14 -0.38 -22.54
C ARG A 47 -8.04 0.82 -22.24
N VAL A 48 -9.34 0.57 -22.16
CA VAL A 48 -10.33 1.52 -21.66
C VAL A 48 -11.03 0.93 -20.45
N SER A 49 -11.00 1.63 -19.33
CA SER A 49 -11.69 1.23 -18.10
C SER A 49 -12.61 2.33 -17.60
N ALA A 50 -13.82 1.97 -17.21
CA ALA A 50 -14.77 2.86 -16.55
C ALA A 50 -15.79 2.05 -15.74
N PHE A 51 -16.17 2.55 -14.57
CA PHE A 51 -17.27 2.00 -13.75
C PHE A 51 -17.17 0.49 -13.46
N GLY A 52 -15.94 -0.02 -13.23
CA GLY A 52 -15.70 -1.45 -12.98
C GLY A 52 -15.81 -2.33 -14.22
N ARG A 53 -15.73 -1.74 -15.41
CA ARG A 53 -15.68 -2.45 -16.69
C ARG A 53 -14.37 -2.08 -17.38
N THR A 54 -13.69 -3.09 -17.92
CA THR A 54 -12.47 -2.91 -18.70
C THR A 54 -12.65 -3.56 -20.06
N LEU A 55 -12.26 -2.85 -21.11
CA LEU A 55 -12.14 -3.36 -22.47
C LEU A 55 -10.68 -3.16 -22.90
N ILE A 56 -10.04 -4.23 -23.33
CA ILE A 56 -8.73 -4.21 -23.98
C ILE A 56 -8.95 -4.57 -25.43
N ILE A 57 -8.39 -3.75 -26.32
CA ILE A 57 -8.43 -3.93 -27.77
C ILE A 57 -7.01 -4.22 -28.23
N GLU A 58 -6.78 -5.40 -28.80
CA GLU A 58 -5.52 -5.72 -29.47
C GLU A 58 -5.39 -4.90 -30.75
N LEU A 59 -4.26 -4.23 -30.90
CA LEU A 59 -3.96 -3.34 -32.02
C LEU A 59 -2.70 -3.82 -32.76
N PRO A 60 -2.56 -3.51 -34.05
CA PRO A 60 -1.27 -3.65 -34.72
C PRO A 60 -0.21 -2.79 -34.04
N THR A 61 1.06 -3.01 -34.36
CA THR A 61 2.19 -2.27 -33.78
C THR A 61 2.22 -0.82 -34.27
N ILE A 62 1.44 0.05 -33.61
CA ILE A 62 1.36 1.49 -33.90
C ILE A 62 2.49 2.24 -33.18
N ILE A 63 2.84 1.80 -31.97
CA ILE A 63 3.98 2.32 -31.21
C ILE A 63 4.98 1.19 -30.94
N LYS A 64 6.26 1.45 -31.18
CA LYS A 64 7.33 0.49 -30.90
C LYS A 64 7.70 0.55 -29.41
N PRO A 65 7.98 -0.59 -28.76
CA PRO A 65 8.61 -0.56 -27.44
C PRO A 65 9.99 0.10 -27.52
N TYR A 66 10.48 0.54 -26.37
CA TYR A 66 11.86 0.98 -26.23
C TYR A 66 12.77 -0.25 -26.25
N HIS A 67 13.92 -0.13 -26.93
CA HIS A 67 14.93 -1.18 -27.00
C HIS A 67 16.28 -0.57 -26.68
N GLU A 68 17.01 -1.23 -25.80
CA GLU A 68 18.38 -0.87 -25.48
C GLU A 68 19.23 -2.13 -25.48
N LYS A 69 20.36 -2.07 -26.20
CA LYS A 69 21.32 -3.16 -26.24
C LYS A 69 22.20 -3.04 -24.99
N VAL A 70 22.16 -4.04 -24.13
CA VAL A 70 22.92 -4.06 -22.88
C VAL A 70 23.95 -5.17 -22.92
N GLU A 71 25.21 -4.83 -22.67
CA GLU A 71 26.28 -5.80 -22.49
C GLU A 71 26.09 -6.57 -21.18
N ALA A 72 26.17 -7.89 -21.26
CA ALA A 72 25.89 -8.79 -20.16
C ALA A 72 27.14 -9.00 -19.28
N LYS A 73 27.41 -8.04 -18.41
CA LYS A 73 28.59 -8.06 -17.52
C LYS A 73 28.62 -9.20 -16.50
N SER A 74 27.48 -9.87 -16.26
CA SER A 74 27.34 -10.96 -15.30
C SER A 74 27.38 -12.35 -15.92
N TRP A 75 27.46 -12.47 -17.26
CA TRP A 75 27.50 -13.77 -17.93
C TRP A 75 28.91 -14.34 -17.91
N ASP A 76 29.02 -15.63 -17.62
CA ASP A 76 30.29 -16.36 -17.71
C ASP A 76 30.63 -16.73 -19.17
N ALA A 77 31.88 -17.11 -19.40
CA ALA A 77 32.38 -17.46 -20.73
C ALA A 77 31.57 -18.60 -21.38
N ALA A 78 31.14 -19.60 -20.59
CA ALA A 78 30.33 -20.72 -21.06
C ALA A 78 28.94 -20.26 -21.54
N THR A 79 28.33 -19.29 -20.85
CA THR A 79 27.05 -18.69 -21.24
C THR A 79 27.19 -17.87 -22.52
N ILE A 80 28.26 -17.09 -22.65
CA ILE A 80 28.55 -16.30 -23.85
C ILE A 80 28.76 -17.21 -25.06
N GLU A 81 29.54 -18.29 -24.90
CA GLU A 81 29.77 -19.29 -25.94
C GLU A 81 28.45 -19.98 -26.35
N ARG A 82 27.63 -20.42 -25.38
CA ARG A 82 26.34 -21.06 -25.63
C ARG A 82 25.35 -20.15 -26.35
N LEU A 83 25.29 -18.87 -25.98
CA LEU A 83 24.34 -17.91 -26.55
C LEU A 83 24.87 -17.27 -27.85
N GLY A 84 26.17 -17.40 -28.15
CA GLY A 84 26.84 -16.75 -29.28
C GLY A 84 26.82 -15.22 -29.20
N ARG A 85 26.58 -14.65 -28.01
CA ARG A 85 26.51 -13.22 -27.76
C ARG A 85 26.82 -12.92 -26.30
N ASP A 86 27.37 -11.74 -26.07
CA ASP A 86 27.70 -11.15 -24.78
C ASP A 86 26.74 -10.01 -24.39
N TRP A 87 25.57 -9.95 -25.02
CA TRP A 87 24.59 -8.88 -24.83
C TRP A 87 23.16 -9.39 -24.88
N TYR A 88 22.24 -8.59 -24.36
CA TYR A 88 20.79 -8.80 -24.46
C TYR A 88 20.06 -7.50 -24.83
N TRP A 89 18.81 -7.64 -25.29
CA TRP A 89 17.91 -6.51 -25.46
C TRP A 89 17.18 -6.27 -24.15
N ASN A 90 17.35 -5.08 -23.57
CA ASN A 90 16.41 -4.58 -22.59
C ASN A 90 15.23 -3.95 -23.33
N ILE A 91 14.02 -4.47 -23.11
CA ILE A 91 12.81 -4.08 -23.82
C ILE A 91 11.81 -3.52 -22.82
N ASP A 92 11.56 -2.21 -22.90
CA ASP A 92 10.58 -1.55 -22.05
C ASP A 92 9.35 -1.19 -22.86
N ARG A 93 8.17 -1.45 -22.28
CA ARG A 93 6.92 -1.00 -22.88
C ARG A 93 6.84 0.53 -22.86
N ARG A 94 6.22 1.10 -23.89
CA ARG A 94 5.78 2.50 -23.90
C ARG A 94 4.28 2.56 -23.64
N GLN A 95 3.88 3.45 -22.75
CA GLN A 95 2.47 3.70 -22.45
C GLN A 95 2.14 5.18 -22.63
N TYR A 96 0.97 5.44 -23.19
CA TYR A 96 0.42 6.78 -23.38
C TYR A 96 -1.04 6.82 -22.94
N GLY A 97 -1.41 7.84 -22.17
CA GLY A 97 -2.77 8.04 -21.68
C GLY A 97 -2.82 8.24 -20.19
N PHE A 98 -3.89 7.81 -19.53
CA PHE A 98 -4.07 8.06 -18.09
C PHE A 98 -4.77 6.91 -17.37
N THR A 99 -4.54 6.84 -16.06
CA THR A 99 -5.32 6.06 -15.11
C THR A 99 -5.72 6.95 -13.94
N TYR A 100 -6.92 6.71 -13.43
CA TYR A 100 -7.41 7.30 -12.20
C TYR A 100 -8.02 6.19 -11.34
N SER A 101 -7.51 6.05 -10.12
CA SER A 101 -8.01 5.09 -9.15
C SER A 101 -7.75 5.59 -7.73
N GLU A 102 -8.75 5.45 -6.86
CA GLU A 102 -8.64 5.78 -5.43
C GLU A 102 -8.07 7.19 -5.14
N GLY A 103 -8.37 8.15 -6.01
CA GLY A 103 -7.89 9.52 -5.87
C GLY A 103 -6.51 9.80 -6.46
N HIS A 104 -5.79 8.77 -6.95
CA HIS A 104 -4.52 8.93 -7.66
C HIS A 104 -4.76 9.02 -9.17
N LEU A 105 -4.28 10.09 -9.79
CA LEU A 105 -4.21 10.27 -11.24
C LEU A 105 -2.78 9.97 -11.69
N ASN A 106 -2.61 9.07 -12.66
CA ASN A 106 -1.34 8.85 -13.35
C ASN A 106 -1.50 9.17 -14.84
N ILE A 107 -0.54 9.87 -15.40
CA ILE A 107 -0.44 10.18 -16.83
C ILE A 107 0.81 9.48 -17.36
N TYR A 108 0.61 8.57 -18.30
CA TYR A 108 1.69 7.86 -18.99
C TYR A 108 2.17 8.69 -20.18
N LEU A 109 3.48 8.93 -20.25
CA LEU A 109 4.11 9.80 -21.25
C LEU A 109 5.14 9.07 -22.12
N GLY A 110 5.36 7.77 -21.90
CA GLY A 110 6.32 6.99 -22.68
C GLY A 110 6.83 5.74 -21.96
N ARG A 111 8.16 5.60 -21.89
CA ARG A 111 8.87 4.41 -21.38
C ARG A 111 8.45 4.06 -19.94
N GLN A 112 8.20 2.78 -19.66
CA GLN A 112 7.82 2.27 -18.34
C GLN A 112 8.85 1.24 -17.86
N THR A 113 9.70 1.62 -16.92
CA THR A 113 10.87 0.82 -16.47
C THR A 113 10.74 0.26 -15.07
N ASN A 114 9.73 0.70 -14.30
CA ASN A 114 9.64 0.50 -12.85
C ASN A 114 10.80 1.12 -12.06
N ASP A 115 11.50 2.07 -12.67
CA ASP A 115 12.52 2.89 -12.03
C ASP A 115 12.15 4.37 -12.14
N SER A 116 12.09 5.04 -10.98
CA SER A 116 11.70 6.45 -10.85
C SER A 116 12.58 7.43 -11.65
N SER A 117 13.81 7.05 -12.01
CA SER A 117 14.72 7.91 -12.76
C SER A 117 14.52 7.83 -14.28
N THR A 118 13.88 6.75 -14.76
CA THR A 118 13.78 6.44 -16.20
C THR A 118 12.33 6.24 -16.68
N THR A 119 11.39 5.99 -15.76
CA THR A 119 9.96 5.92 -16.06
C THR A 119 9.47 7.30 -16.48
N GLN A 120 8.75 7.33 -17.60
CA GLN A 120 8.18 8.54 -18.16
C GLN A 120 6.68 8.60 -17.84
N ASP A 121 6.38 9.02 -16.62
CA ASP A 121 5.03 9.30 -16.18
C ASP A 121 4.98 10.54 -15.28
N TRP A 122 3.76 10.99 -15.02
CA TRP A 122 3.49 12.01 -14.04
C TRP A 122 2.26 11.59 -13.26
N GLY A 123 2.40 11.53 -11.93
CA GLY A 123 1.34 11.11 -11.03
C GLY A 123 1.07 12.16 -9.97
N MET A 124 -0.19 12.28 -9.57
CA MET A 124 -0.54 13.01 -8.36
C MET A 124 -1.82 12.47 -7.71
N PHE A 125 -1.88 12.58 -6.40
CA PHE A 125 -3.14 12.47 -5.68
C PHE A 125 -3.97 13.74 -5.87
N LEU A 126 -5.18 13.61 -6.39
CA LEU A 126 -6.08 14.73 -6.64
C LEU A 126 -6.48 15.40 -5.31
N PRO A 127 -6.16 16.68 -5.07
CA PRO A 127 -6.28 17.29 -3.75
C PRO A 127 -7.69 17.26 -3.15
N TRP A 128 -8.72 17.27 -4.00
CA TRP A 128 -10.13 17.21 -3.60
C TRP A 128 -10.66 15.80 -3.33
N THR A 129 -9.85 14.77 -3.49
CA THR A 129 -10.21 13.38 -3.12
C THR A 129 -9.47 12.90 -1.87
N GLN A 130 -8.49 13.66 -1.39
CA GLN A 130 -7.62 13.25 -0.30
C GLN A 130 -8.14 13.65 1.08
N TRP A 131 -7.70 12.90 2.09
CA TRP A 131 -7.88 13.23 3.51
C TRP A 131 -6.56 13.72 4.08
N ARG A 132 -6.56 14.90 4.70
CA ARG A 132 -5.37 15.45 5.35
C ARG A 132 -5.39 15.12 6.83
N HIS A 133 -4.29 14.58 7.35
CA HIS A 133 -4.11 14.40 8.78
C HIS A 133 -4.07 15.77 9.48
N VAL A 134 -4.79 15.91 10.58
CA VAL A 134 -4.84 17.17 11.34
C VAL A 134 -4.53 17.02 12.83
N ARG A 135 -4.63 15.81 13.39
CA ARG A 135 -4.37 15.59 14.80
C ARG A 135 -4.07 14.12 15.04
N HIS A 136 -3.05 13.88 15.85
CA HIS A 136 -2.78 12.59 16.46
C HIS A 136 -2.77 12.81 17.98
N SER A 137 -3.56 12.04 18.71
CA SER A 137 -3.79 12.22 20.15
C SER A 137 -3.55 10.91 20.87
N PHE A 138 -2.94 10.99 22.05
CA PHE A 138 -2.73 9.85 22.93
C PHE A 138 -3.67 9.91 24.13
N TYR A 139 -4.13 8.74 24.56
CA TYR A 139 -5.03 8.59 25.69
C TYR A 139 -4.40 7.72 26.78
N GLY A 140 -4.76 7.99 28.03
CA GLY A 140 -4.33 7.23 29.18
C GLY A 140 -5.20 6.01 29.43
N LEU A 141 -4.93 5.34 30.56
CA LEU A 141 -5.48 4.02 30.88
C LEU A 141 -7.00 4.03 31.08
N GLN A 142 -7.56 5.15 31.52
CA GLN A 142 -8.99 5.35 31.74
C GLN A 142 -9.67 6.03 30.53
N GLY A 143 -8.96 6.17 29.41
CA GLY A 143 -9.48 6.80 28.20
C GLY A 143 -9.55 8.33 28.28
N GLU A 144 -8.84 8.93 29.24
CA GLU A 144 -8.61 10.37 29.34
C GLU A 144 -7.62 10.84 28.26
N HIS A 145 -7.87 12.02 27.69
CA HIS A 145 -6.96 12.62 26.72
C HIS A 145 -5.71 13.14 27.43
N LEU A 146 -4.52 12.76 26.95
CA LEU A 146 -3.24 13.18 27.54
C LEU A 146 -2.66 14.38 26.79
N PHE A 147 -2.39 14.21 25.51
CA PHE A 147 -1.86 15.28 24.67
C PHE A 147 -2.13 15.04 23.20
N ASP A 148 -2.08 16.13 22.44
CA ASP A 148 -2.01 16.11 20.99
C ASP A 148 -0.55 16.20 20.55
N GLU A 149 -0.17 15.33 19.62
CA GLU A 149 1.13 15.37 18.99
C GLU A 149 1.28 16.70 18.23
N PRO A 150 2.33 17.49 18.52
CA PRO A 150 2.53 18.76 17.84
C PRO A 150 2.82 18.51 16.36
N GLN A 151 2.10 19.22 15.49
CA GLN A 151 2.39 19.21 14.07
C GLN A 151 3.75 19.84 13.80
N GLY A 152 4.72 19.03 13.39
CA GLY A 152 6.01 19.50 12.91
C GLY A 152 5.94 19.99 11.45
N GLY A 153 6.76 20.97 11.10
CA GLY A 153 7.05 21.30 9.70
C GLY A 153 7.86 20.19 9.02
N MET A 154 8.09 20.30 7.71
CA MET A 154 8.99 19.39 7.02
C MET A 154 10.45 19.66 7.43
N ALA A 155 11.04 18.77 8.23
CA ALA A 155 12.49 18.70 8.40
C ALA A 155 13.08 17.85 7.28
N LYS A 156 14.29 18.19 6.81
CA LYS A 156 14.99 17.41 5.79
C LYS A 156 15.37 16.04 6.37
N LEU A 157 14.93 14.97 5.71
CA LEU A 157 15.23 13.59 6.10
C LEU A 157 16.74 13.41 6.28
N GLY A 158 17.15 12.85 7.42
CA GLY A 158 18.55 12.60 7.78
C GLY A 158 19.34 13.81 8.31
N GLY A 159 18.72 14.99 8.40
CA GLY A 159 19.30 16.15 9.09
C GLY A 159 19.15 16.08 10.61
N ASP A 160 19.92 16.89 11.33
CA ASP A 160 19.92 16.88 12.80
C ASP A 160 18.57 17.31 13.40
N GLU A 161 17.90 18.28 12.77
CA GLU A 161 16.54 18.69 13.14
C GLU A 161 15.54 17.54 12.98
N TRP A 162 15.69 16.72 11.95
CA TRP A 162 14.83 15.55 11.74
C TRP A 162 15.06 14.50 12.83
N ARG A 163 16.32 14.20 13.18
CA ARG A 163 16.66 13.28 14.28
C ARG A 163 16.13 13.77 15.61
N ALA A 164 16.41 15.03 15.96
CA ALA A 164 15.95 15.61 17.22
C ALA A 164 14.41 15.60 17.35
N ARG A 165 13.68 15.83 16.24
CA ARG A 165 12.22 15.69 16.22
C ARG A 165 11.76 14.25 16.41
N TRP A 166 12.43 13.31 15.74
CA TRP A 166 12.13 11.89 15.88
C TRP A 166 12.38 11.41 17.31
N ASP A 167 13.51 11.77 17.91
CA ASP A 167 13.85 11.44 19.31
C ASP A 167 12.82 12.06 20.28
N ALA A 168 12.43 13.32 20.07
CA ALA A 168 11.42 13.98 20.90
C ALA A 168 10.03 13.34 20.75
N GLN A 169 9.70 12.84 19.55
CA GLN A 169 8.47 12.09 19.31
C GLN A 169 8.49 10.75 20.05
N GLN A 170 9.58 9.99 19.90
CA GLN A 170 9.77 8.71 20.59
C GLN A 170 9.74 8.87 22.12
N ALA A 171 10.38 9.90 22.66
CA ALA A 171 10.37 10.18 24.09
C ALA A 171 8.96 10.48 24.64
N ARG A 172 8.13 11.20 23.87
CA ARG A 172 6.73 11.46 24.23
C ARG A 172 5.88 10.20 24.14
N GLU A 173 6.08 9.41 23.09
CA GLU A 173 5.35 8.17 22.92
C GLU A 173 5.71 7.15 24.01
N ALA A 174 6.97 7.11 24.43
CA ALA A 174 7.44 6.31 25.56
C ALA A 174 6.88 6.80 26.91
N SER A 175 6.49 8.07 27.03
CA SER A 175 5.85 8.60 28.24
C SER A 175 4.36 8.27 28.36
N VAL A 176 3.74 7.75 27.29
CA VAL A 176 2.32 7.38 27.29
C VAL A 176 2.13 6.17 28.22
N PRO A 177 1.22 6.26 29.21
CA PRO A 177 0.87 5.12 30.05
C PRO A 177 0.39 3.94 29.20
N THR A 178 0.98 2.76 29.43
CA THR A 178 0.62 1.54 28.72
C THR A 178 -0.04 0.54 29.66
N ALA A 179 -0.95 -0.27 29.13
CA ALA A 179 -1.49 -1.42 29.85
C ALA A 179 -0.90 -2.70 29.28
N GLN A 180 -0.46 -3.60 30.15
CA GLN A 180 0.06 -4.91 29.76
C GLN A 180 -0.93 -6.01 30.11
N PHE A 181 -1.12 -6.95 29.20
CA PHE A 181 -2.01 -8.08 29.39
C PHE A 181 -1.31 -9.39 29.03
N ALA A 182 -1.43 -10.37 29.92
CA ALA A 182 -1.00 -11.73 29.66
C ALA A 182 -2.08 -12.46 28.84
N PHE A 183 -1.65 -13.18 27.83
CA PHE A 183 -2.51 -14.00 26.98
C PHE A 183 -1.78 -15.25 26.51
N LYS A 184 -2.55 -16.28 26.14
CA LYS A 184 -2.06 -17.43 25.40
C LYS A 184 -2.31 -17.21 23.92
N ASP A 185 -1.26 -17.33 23.11
CA ASP A 185 -1.38 -17.31 21.66
C ASP A 185 -2.14 -18.54 21.14
N PHE A 186 -2.41 -18.59 19.84
CA PHE A 186 -3.11 -19.69 19.17
C PHE A 186 -2.48 -21.07 19.43
N ASP A 187 -1.16 -21.14 19.58
CA ASP A 187 -0.41 -22.37 19.88
C ASP A 187 -0.31 -22.68 21.39
N GLY A 188 -0.87 -21.82 22.25
CA GLY A 188 -0.87 -21.97 23.70
C GLY A 188 0.34 -21.35 24.42
N GLU A 189 1.26 -20.71 23.69
CA GLU A 189 2.41 -20.00 24.27
C GLU A 189 1.97 -18.78 25.09
N ASP A 190 2.56 -18.63 26.28
CA ASP A 190 2.28 -17.50 27.16
C ASP A 190 3.08 -16.26 26.72
N LEU A 191 2.35 -15.21 26.32
CA LEU A 191 2.91 -13.94 25.84
C LEU A 191 2.26 -12.76 26.54
N THR A 192 2.90 -11.60 26.43
CA THR A 192 2.40 -10.33 26.95
C THR A 192 2.16 -9.34 25.81
N ALA A 193 1.02 -8.68 25.83
CA ALA A 193 0.69 -7.58 24.93
C ALA A 193 0.75 -6.26 25.68
N THR A 194 1.58 -5.33 25.21
CA THR A 194 1.59 -3.93 25.64
C THR A 194 0.65 -3.14 24.76
N THR A 195 -0.20 -2.32 25.37
CA THR A 195 -1.28 -1.65 24.65
C THR A 195 -1.29 -0.14 24.88
N LYS A 196 -1.59 0.61 23.81
CA LYS A 196 -1.71 2.08 23.82
C LYS A 196 -2.97 2.50 23.07
N ILE A 197 -3.64 3.57 23.52
CA ILE A 197 -4.79 4.13 22.81
C ILE A 197 -4.33 5.37 22.04
N GLU A 198 -4.55 5.33 20.72
CA GLU A 198 -4.28 6.44 19.81
C GLU A 198 -5.57 6.89 19.14
N GLU A 199 -5.67 8.18 18.85
CA GLU A 199 -6.72 8.72 17.98
C GLU A 199 -6.13 9.62 16.91
N ARG A 200 -6.58 9.43 15.68
CA ARG A 200 -6.19 10.27 14.55
C ARG A 200 -7.42 10.93 13.96
N GLU A 201 -7.30 12.23 13.67
CA GLU A 201 -8.31 13.02 12.97
C GLU A 201 -7.78 13.40 11.58
N TRP A 202 -8.65 13.24 10.58
CA TRP A 202 -8.43 13.74 9.23
C TRP A 202 -9.57 14.63 8.75
N LYS A 203 -9.22 15.68 8.02
CA LYS A 203 -10.18 16.58 7.35
C LYS A 203 -10.10 16.38 5.84
N PHE A 204 -11.24 16.52 5.15
CA PHE A 204 -11.30 16.30 3.71
C PHE A 204 -10.69 17.47 2.90
N GLY A 205 -9.95 17.13 1.85
CA GLY A 205 -9.26 18.06 0.96
C GLY A 205 -7.86 18.45 1.43
N THR A 206 -6.93 18.65 0.50
CA THR A 206 -5.56 19.14 0.73
C THR A 206 -5.28 20.43 -0.06
N GLY A 207 -4.18 21.13 0.25
CA GLY A 207 -3.76 22.34 -0.47
C GLY A 207 -4.84 23.43 -0.52
N ARG A 208 -5.16 23.91 -1.73
CA ARG A 208 -6.23 24.90 -1.98
C ARG A 208 -7.65 24.35 -1.80
N PHE A 209 -7.81 23.03 -1.64
CA PHE A 209 -9.10 22.36 -1.52
C PHE A 209 -9.48 22.01 -0.06
N LYS A 210 -8.75 22.55 0.93
CA LYS A 210 -9.05 22.36 2.36
C LYS A 210 -10.47 22.78 2.74
N TRP A 211 -11.05 23.75 2.03
CA TRP A 211 -12.43 24.23 2.26
C TRP A 211 -13.49 23.13 2.04
N LEU A 212 -13.18 22.07 1.28
CA LEU A 212 -14.09 20.92 1.12
C LEU A 212 -14.40 20.21 2.46
N SER A 213 -13.55 20.39 3.47
CA SER A 213 -13.84 19.90 4.84
C SER A 213 -15.04 20.59 5.49
N LEU A 214 -15.54 21.71 4.97
CA LEU A 214 -16.78 22.32 5.44
C LEU A 214 -18.02 21.51 5.06
N PHE A 215 -17.95 20.72 3.97
CA PHE A 215 -19.06 19.93 3.46
C PHE A 215 -18.99 18.45 3.87
N ARG A 216 -17.96 18.07 4.63
CA ARG A 216 -17.73 16.67 5.02
C ARG A 216 -17.22 16.57 6.44
N LYS A 217 -17.89 15.76 7.25
CA LYS A 217 -17.48 15.51 8.64
C LYS A 217 -16.03 15.01 8.70
N PRO A 218 -15.25 15.44 9.70
CA PRO A 218 -13.92 14.87 9.94
C PRO A 218 -14.00 13.35 10.11
N LYS A 219 -12.99 12.65 9.60
CA LYS A 219 -12.78 11.23 9.89
C LYS A 219 -11.99 11.16 11.18
N ILE A 220 -12.56 10.56 12.22
CA ILE A 220 -11.89 10.33 13.50
C ILE A 220 -11.79 8.82 13.67
N ARG A 221 -10.59 8.31 13.93
CA ARG A 221 -10.33 6.89 14.15
C ARG A 221 -9.56 6.74 15.45
N ARG A 222 -10.18 6.09 16.43
CA ARG A 222 -9.53 5.65 17.66
C ARG A 222 -9.14 4.20 17.52
N SER A 223 -7.89 3.89 17.82
CA SER A 223 -7.33 2.55 17.70
C SER A 223 -6.56 2.16 18.95
N LEU A 224 -6.62 0.87 19.28
CA LEU A 224 -5.73 0.25 20.24
C LEU A 224 -4.52 -0.27 19.46
N ASP A 225 -3.35 0.28 19.75
CA ASP A 225 -2.07 -0.25 19.32
C ASP A 225 -1.64 -1.38 20.26
N LEU A 226 -1.14 -2.48 19.68
CA LEU A 226 -0.75 -3.71 20.36
C LEU A 226 0.68 -4.03 19.97
N ASP A 227 1.55 -4.13 20.96
CA ASP A 227 2.94 -4.57 20.82
C ASP A 227 3.11 -5.87 21.61
N PHE A 228 3.54 -6.94 20.94
CA PHE A 228 3.64 -8.27 21.53
C PHE A 228 5.07 -8.57 21.94
N SER A 229 5.24 -9.22 23.10
CA SER A 229 6.55 -9.64 23.59
C SER A 229 7.25 -10.68 22.70
N GLY A 230 6.53 -11.28 21.75
CA GLY A 230 7.03 -12.27 20.80
C GLY A 230 6.17 -12.33 19.55
N GLU A 231 6.59 -13.14 18.58
CA GLU A 231 5.83 -13.39 17.35
C GLU A 231 4.52 -14.12 17.68
N THR A 232 3.39 -13.64 17.13
CA THR A 232 2.05 -14.18 17.40
C THR A 232 1.30 -14.58 16.14
N GLY A 233 0.41 -15.57 16.24
CA GLY A 233 -0.61 -15.93 15.24
C GLY A 233 -0.36 -17.23 14.46
N GLU A 234 -1.36 -17.66 13.68
CA GLU A 234 -1.42 -19.01 13.06
C GLU A 234 -0.26 -19.36 12.10
N ARG A 235 0.53 -18.38 11.66
CA ARG A 235 1.66 -18.58 10.74
C ARG A 235 3.01 -18.19 11.34
N LYS A 236 3.11 -18.20 12.67
CA LYS A 236 4.36 -17.97 13.42
C LYS A 236 5.51 -18.82 12.87
N GLY A 237 6.70 -18.22 12.74
CA GLY A 237 7.91 -18.86 12.19
C GLY A 237 7.94 -18.99 10.66
N SER A 238 6.91 -18.51 9.96
CA SER A 238 6.90 -18.42 8.50
C SER A 238 7.47 -17.07 8.06
N TRP A 239 8.30 -17.05 7.03
CA TRP A 239 8.80 -15.79 6.46
C TRP A 239 7.69 -14.84 5.92
N LYS A 240 6.45 -15.33 5.76
CA LYS A 240 5.25 -14.54 5.40
C LYS A 240 4.20 -14.47 6.53
N GLY A 241 4.54 -14.93 7.72
CA GLY A 241 3.58 -15.13 8.81
C GLY A 241 4.08 -14.58 10.14
N GLY A 242 3.19 -14.62 11.12
CA GLY A 242 3.42 -14.03 12.44
C GLY A 242 3.34 -12.50 12.45
N THR A 243 3.06 -11.93 13.61
CA THR A 243 3.21 -10.49 13.86
C THR A 243 3.72 -10.21 15.26
N MET A 244 4.52 -9.16 15.40
CA MET A 244 4.95 -8.61 16.69
C MET A 244 4.18 -7.33 17.05
N GLY A 245 3.44 -6.75 16.09
CA GLY A 245 2.61 -5.57 16.35
C GLY A 245 1.31 -5.61 15.55
N HIS A 246 0.24 -5.10 16.13
CA HIS A 246 -1.06 -5.01 15.46
C HIS A 246 -1.84 -3.81 16.00
N SER A 247 -2.82 -3.31 15.25
CA SER A 247 -3.78 -2.34 15.80
C SER A 247 -5.22 -2.70 15.45
N ILE A 248 -6.16 -2.35 16.33
CA ILE A 248 -7.59 -2.54 16.09
C ILE A 248 -8.36 -1.25 16.30
N ASP A 249 -9.44 -1.09 15.54
CA ASP A 249 -10.40 -0.02 15.79
C ASP A 249 -11.10 -0.26 17.12
N MET A 250 -11.16 0.79 17.95
CA MET A 250 -11.87 0.76 19.22
C MET A 250 -13.35 1.06 19.02
N LEU A 251 -14.19 0.33 19.76
CA LEU A 251 -15.60 0.62 19.85
C LEU A 251 -15.86 1.81 20.79
N PRO A 252 -17.01 2.51 20.65
CA PRO A 252 -17.34 3.63 21.53
C PRO A 252 -17.34 3.22 23.02
N GLY A 253 -16.58 3.94 23.85
CA GLY A 253 -16.47 3.69 25.29
C GLY A 253 -15.60 2.48 25.67
N GLU A 254 -14.99 1.80 24.70
CA GLU A 254 -14.08 0.69 24.96
C GLU A 254 -12.78 1.20 25.59
N LEU A 255 -12.21 0.43 26.52
CA LEU A 255 -10.89 0.64 27.11
C LEU A 255 -9.94 -0.51 26.75
N HIS A 256 -8.67 -0.37 27.12
CA HIS A 256 -7.58 -1.30 26.81
C HIS A 256 -7.98 -2.78 26.97
N GLU A 257 -8.46 -3.18 28.16
CA GLU A 257 -8.76 -4.58 28.46
C GLU A 257 -9.94 -5.11 27.62
N SER A 258 -11.03 -4.36 27.53
CA SER A 258 -12.19 -4.77 26.74
C SER A 258 -11.86 -4.93 25.26
N ALA A 259 -11.08 -3.99 24.70
CA ALA A 259 -10.63 -4.05 23.32
C ALA A 259 -9.67 -5.23 23.08
N PHE A 260 -8.74 -5.47 24.01
CA PHE A 260 -7.81 -6.58 23.89
C PHE A 260 -8.51 -7.95 24.06
N ARG A 261 -9.45 -8.09 24.99
CA ARG A 261 -10.28 -9.32 25.11
C ARG A 261 -11.01 -9.62 23.81
N ARG A 262 -11.58 -8.59 23.16
CA ARG A 262 -12.23 -8.73 21.85
C ARG A 262 -11.23 -9.13 20.77
N TYR A 263 -10.03 -8.56 20.77
CA TYR A 263 -8.95 -8.96 19.87
C TYR A 263 -8.60 -10.44 20.03
N CYS A 264 -8.42 -10.91 21.28
CA CYS A 264 -8.09 -12.31 21.56
C CYS A 264 -9.19 -13.24 21.04
N ALA A 265 -10.46 -12.93 21.32
CA ALA A 265 -11.60 -13.72 20.86
C ALA A 265 -11.67 -13.81 19.32
N ALA A 266 -11.39 -12.71 18.61
CA ALA A 266 -11.40 -12.68 17.15
C ALA A 266 -10.24 -13.50 16.53
N ASN A 267 -9.11 -13.62 17.22
CA ASN A 267 -7.89 -14.27 16.74
C ASN A 267 -7.62 -15.64 17.38
N LYS A 268 -8.61 -16.24 18.06
CA LYS A 268 -8.49 -17.54 18.74
C LYS A 268 -7.36 -17.59 19.79
N MET A 269 -7.11 -16.46 20.44
CA MET A 269 -6.18 -16.34 21.57
C MET A 269 -6.96 -16.39 22.88
N THR A 270 -6.31 -16.77 23.98
CA THR A 270 -6.95 -16.81 25.30
C THR A 270 -6.43 -15.69 26.19
N PHE A 271 -7.29 -14.74 26.54
CA PHE A 271 -6.97 -13.71 27.52
C PHE A 271 -6.79 -14.33 28.91
N VAL A 272 -5.67 -14.06 29.57
CA VAL A 272 -5.39 -14.57 30.92
C VAL A 272 -5.70 -13.50 31.98
N GLY A 273 -5.18 -12.29 31.81
CA GLY A 273 -5.37 -11.22 32.78
C GLY A 273 -4.46 -10.02 32.55
N VAL A 274 -4.52 -9.06 33.49
CA VAL A 274 -3.56 -7.95 33.54
C VAL A 274 -2.18 -8.53 33.89
N ALA A 275 -1.17 -8.18 33.10
CA ALA A 275 0.22 -8.50 33.42
C ALA A 275 0.78 -7.41 34.34
N THR A 276 1.39 -7.84 35.45
CA THR A 276 2.18 -6.99 36.37
C THR A 276 3.57 -6.74 35.84
#